data_AF-A0A3D0SZL2-F1
#
_entry.id   AF-A0A3D0SZL2-F1
#
_cell.length_a   1.000
_cell.length_b   1.000
_cell.length_c   1.000
_cell.angle_alpha   90.00
_cell.angle_beta   90.00
_cell.angle_gamma   90.00
#
_symmetry.space_group_name_H-M   'P 1'
#
loop_
_entity.id
_entity.type
_entity.pdbx_description
1 polymer ?
#
loop_
_entity_poly.entity_id
_entity_poly.type
_entity_poly.pdbx_seq_one_letter_code
_entity_poly.pdbx_strand_id
1 'polypeptide(L)'
;MNRTMSLLAACSLPLFLAGCLSDDDDDEVVQPEPEFANVRVIHAASDAPLVNITANDAILNNLEGVDYQVASGRFEVETGTYDIGVTAILPGDDAEVLQADVTLEADTNYDVFAVGSVADDSLMLLPVTSTETPVTAGNAQVQIVHAASAAPTVDIYVTAPDAALADEQPLVTAEFTDATDLVQVPAGEYRIRITPAGSMDVVFDSGTVALADGADLLVAATNNTGSGDSPVTLLVADGESAVKLWDANTTADIRVVHGISDAPAVDVIANNELVLIDALAFPMATDYLSVLPADYLIDVVADADNSIVAIDDAAVTLETGMSYTA
;
A
#
# COMPACT_ATOMS: atom_id res chain seq x y z
N MET A 1 -10.67 -55.73 55.75
CA MET A 1 -11.97 -55.45 55.10
C MET A 1 -11.66 -54.66 53.83
N ASN A 2 -11.88 -55.05 52.58
CA ASN A 2 -12.44 -56.21 51.88
C ASN A 2 -11.63 -56.25 50.55
N ARG A 3 -10.82 -57.26 50.22
CA ARG A 3 -11.11 -58.60 49.64
C ARG A 3 -11.98 -58.60 48.38
N THR A 4 -11.34 -58.86 47.23
CA THR A 4 -11.68 -59.86 46.17
C THR A 4 -10.48 -59.90 45.19
N MET A 5 -9.61 -60.91 45.19
CA MET A 5 -9.69 -62.21 44.45
C MET A 5 -10.18 -62.06 42.99
N SER A 6 -9.68 -62.71 41.95
CA SER A 6 -8.57 -63.65 41.65
C SER A 6 -8.90 -64.10 40.22
N LEU A 7 -7.94 -64.25 39.30
CA LEU A 7 -7.77 -65.48 38.50
C LEU A 7 -6.57 -65.38 37.54
N LEU A 8 -5.63 -66.27 37.80
CA LEU A 8 -4.52 -66.70 36.97
C LEU A 8 -5.06 -67.58 35.84
N ALA A 9 -4.62 -67.37 34.60
CA ALA A 9 -4.70 -68.38 33.56
C ALA A 9 -3.32 -68.49 32.89
N ALA A 10 -2.59 -69.53 33.28
CA ALA A 10 -1.37 -69.97 32.63
C ALA A 10 -1.75 -70.77 31.37
N CYS A 11 -1.17 -70.43 30.22
CA CYS A 11 -1.21 -71.25 29.02
C CYS A 11 0.20 -71.33 28.43
N SER A 12 0.68 -72.56 28.26
CA SER A 12 2.02 -72.94 27.86
C SER A 12 2.05 -73.48 26.42
N LEU A 13 2.95 -72.93 25.60
CA LEU A 13 3.61 -73.48 24.38
C LEU A 13 2.73 -73.93 23.17
N PRO A 14 3.22 -73.88 21.90
CA PRO A 14 4.62 -74.10 21.49
C PRO A 14 5.23 -73.10 20.50
N LEU A 15 6.56 -73.19 20.45
CA LEU A 15 7.48 -72.64 19.46
C LEU A 15 7.16 -73.24 18.07
N PHE A 16 6.87 -72.38 17.08
CA PHE A 16 7.00 -72.71 15.67
C PHE A 16 8.01 -71.76 15.04
N LEU A 17 9.14 -72.34 14.67
CA LEU A 17 10.15 -71.73 13.82
C LEU A 17 9.65 -71.85 12.38
N ALA A 18 9.16 -70.76 11.81
CA ALA A 18 8.94 -70.61 10.38
C ALA A 18 9.83 -69.45 9.91
N GLY A 19 10.86 -69.78 9.15
CA GLY A 19 11.63 -68.79 8.42
C GLY A 19 10.83 -68.34 7.20
N CYS A 20 10.68 -67.02 7.06
CA CYS A 20 10.56 -66.36 5.77
C CYS A 20 11.55 -65.20 5.81
N LEU A 21 12.65 -65.38 5.08
CA LEU A 21 13.37 -64.28 4.45
C LEU A 21 12.41 -63.68 3.42
N SER A 22 11.94 -62.46 3.67
CA SER A 22 11.43 -61.58 2.63
C SER A 22 11.92 -60.19 2.97
N ASP A 23 12.84 -59.69 2.14
CA ASP A 23 13.14 -58.26 2.03
C ASP A 23 11.82 -57.51 1.94
N ASP A 24 11.45 -56.79 3.01
CA ASP A 24 10.62 -55.61 2.88
C ASP A 24 11.60 -54.47 2.64
N ASP A 25 11.91 -54.24 1.35
CA ASP A 25 12.20 -52.88 0.91
C ASP A 25 10.87 -52.12 1.07
N ASP A 26 10.62 -51.61 2.28
CA ASP A 26 9.68 -50.52 2.49
C ASP A 26 10.25 -49.35 1.70
N ASP A 27 9.83 -49.22 0.44
CA ASP A 27 9.92 -47.99 -0.33
C ASP A 27 9.11 -46.94 0.46
N GLU A 28 9.75 -46.30 1.43
CA GLU A 28 9.21 -45.08 2.02
C GLU A 28 9.03 -44.10 0.85
N VAL A 29 7.78 -43.88 0.48
CA VAL A 29 7.41 -42.86 -0.50
C VAL A 29 7.77 -41.53 0.15
N VAL A 30 8.99 -41.06 -0.10
CA VAL A 30 9.43 -39.72 0.30
C VAL A 30 8.55 -38.75 -0.47
N GLN A 31 7.50 -38.26 0.20
CA GLN A 31 6.67 -37.20 -0.32
C GLN A 31 7.58 -35.96 -0.44
N PRO A 32 7.68 -35.31 -1.62
CA PRO A 32 8.49 -34.11 -1.73
C PRO A 32 8.02 -33.10 -0.68
N GLU A 33 8.97 -32.50 0.06
CA GLU A 33 8.63 -31.45 1.02
C GLU A 33 7.97 -30.29 0.26
N PRO A 34 6.92 -29.66 0.82
CA PRO A 34 6.29 -28.51 0.19
C PRO A 34 7.33 -27.38 0.06
N GLU A 35 7.44 -26.83 -1.13
CA GLU A 35 8.25 -25.64 -1.40
C GLU A 35 7.36 -24.40 -1.31
N PHE A 36 7.94 -23.29 -0.86
CA PHE A 36 7.21 -22.04 -0.63
C PHE A 36 7.82 -20.87 -1.41
N ALA A 37 6.95 -19.96 -1.81
CA ALA A 37 7.26 -18.62 -2.28
C ALA A 37 6.85 -17.61 -1.21
N ASN A 38 7.49 -16.44 -1.20
CA ASN A 38 7.17 -15.37 -0.26
C ASN A 38 6.42 -14.24 -0.99
N VAL A 39 5.17 -14.01 -0.62
CA VAL A 39 4.24 -13.14 -1.35
C VAL A 39 3.88 -11.92 -0.52
N ARG A 40 3.82 -10.77 -1.17
CA ARG A 40 3.14 -9.56 -0.68
C ARG A 40 2.18 -9.09 -1.75
N VAL A 41 0.99 -8.71 -1.33
CA VAL A 41 -0.08 -8.25 -2.23
C VAL A 41 -0.30 -6.76 -2.02
N ILE A 42 -0.42 -6.02 -3.12
CA ILE A 42 -0.57 -4.56 -3.12
C ILE A 42 -1.77 -4.18 -3.98
N HIS A 43 -2.70 -3.41 -3.41
CA HIS A 43 -3.76 -2.79 -4.20
C HIS A 43 -3.32 -1.41 -4.71
N ALA A 44 -3.08 -1.29 -6.02
CA ALA A 44 -2.56 -0.08 -6.67
C ALA A 44 -3.44 0.44 -7.81
N ALA A 45 -4.72 0.03 -7.88
CA ALA A 45 -5.69 0.56 -8.83
C ALA A 45 -6.58 1.60 -8.14
N SER A 46 -6.38 2.86 -8.49
CA SER A 46 -6.94 4.02 -7.78
C SER A 46 -8.45 4.22 -7.92
N ASP A 47 -9.06 3.59 -8.91
CA ASP A 47 -10.49 3.73 -9.23
C ASP A 47 -11.33 2.52 -8.81
N ALA A 48 -10.70 1.49 -8.24
CA ALA A 48 -11.42 0.42 -7.57
C ALA A 48 -11.72 0.84 -6.11
N PRO A 49 -12.89 0.46 -5.56
CA PRO A 49 -13.18 0.63 -4.14
C PRO A 49 -12.39 -0.42 -3.33
N LEU A 50 -12.77 -0.61 -2.05
CA LEU A 50 -12.26 -1.74 -1.25
C LEU A 50 -12.43 -3.07 -2.01
N VAL A 51 -11.42 -3.93 -1.98
CA VAL A 51 -11.44 -5.22 -2.69
C VAL A 51 -11.21 -6.42 -1.77
N ASN A 52 -11.86 -7.54 -2.11
CA ASN A 52 -11.51 -8.86 -1.60
C ASN A 52 -10.60 -9.57 -2.60
N ILE A 53 -9.55 -10.21 -2.09
CA ILE A 53 -8.55 -10.90 -2.91
C ILE A 53 -8.64 -12.40 -2.61
N THR A 54 -8.84 -13.20 -3.66
CA THR A 54 -8.96 -14.65 -3.57
C THR A 54 -7.85 -15.35 -4.32
N ALA A 55 -7.53 -16.57 -3.90
CA ALA A 55 -6.72 -17.52 -4.65
C ALA A 55 -7.49 -18.85 -4.72
N ASN A 56 -7.77 -19.34 -5.93
CA ASN A 56 -8.58 -20.53 -6.18
C ASN A 56 -9.95 -20.46 -5.45
N ASP A 57 -10.67 -19.34 -5.62
CA ASP A 57 -11.98 -19.04 -5.03
C ASP A 57 -12.03 -18.88 -3.49
N ALA A 58 -10.90 -18.97 -2.80
CA ALA A 58 -10.81 -18.78 -1.35
C ALA A 58 -10.11 -17.46 -1.00
N ILE A 59 -10.55 -16.76 0.06
CA ILE A 59 -9.89 -15.54 0.55
C ILE A 59 -8.40 -15.81 0.81
N LEU A 60 -7.54 -15.03 0.15
CA LEU A 60 -6.10 -15.15 0.26
C LEU A 60 -5.63 -14.39 1.52
N ASN A 61 -5.02 -15.08 2.48
CA ASN A 61 -4.37 -14.48 3.66
C ASN A 61 -5.17 -13.38 4.40
N ASN A 62 -6.50 -13.56 4.55
CA ASN A 62 -7.41 -12.57 5.15
C ASN A 62 -7.42 -11.20 4.44
N LEU A 63 -7.13 -11.16 3.14
CA LEU A 63 -7.17 -9.97 2.31
C LEU A 63 -8.61 -9.64 1.90
N GLU A 64 -9.43 -9.28 2.88
CA GLU A 64 -10.79 -8.77 2.71
C GLU A 64 -10.82 -7.26 2.93
N GLY A 65 -11.57 -6.54 2.10
CA GLY A 65 -11.71 -5.08 2.20
C GLY A 65 -10.38 -4.32 2.12
N VAL A 66 -9.46 -4.78 1.28
CA VAL A 66 -8.17 -4.12 1.04
C VAL A 66 -8.42 -2.81 0.31
N ASP A 67 -7.94 -1.71 0.88
CA ASP A 67 -8.08 -0.36 0.31
C ASP A 67 -6.96 -0.03 -0.68
N TYR A 68 -7.18 1.02 -1.48
CA TYR A 68 -6.15 1.56 -2.36
C TYR A 68 -4.90 1.98 -1.59
N GLN A 69 -3.71 1.70 -2.17
CA GLN A 69 -2.40 1.93 -1.55
C GLN A 69 -2.19 1.19 -0.22
N VAL A 70 -2.86 0.04 -0.05
CA VAL A 70 -2.57 -0.90 1.04
C VAL A 70 -1.71 -2.04 0.49
N ALA A 71 -0.66 -2.40 1.24
CA ALA A 71 0.12 -3.60 1.01
C ALA A 71 0.00 -4.53 2.22
N SER A 72 -0.07 -5.83 1.98
CA SER A 72 0.06 -6.83 3.03
C SER A 72 1.48 -6.85 3.59
N GLY A 73 1.65 -7.46 4.77
CA GLY A 73 2.96 -8.03 5.12
C GLY A 73 3.31 -9.17 4.14
N ARG A 74 4.58 -9.56 4.13
CA ARG A 74 5.06 -10.76 3.44
C ARG A 74 4.51 -12.03 4.11
N PHE A 75 4.06 -13.00 3.32
CA PHE A 75 3.56 -14.28 3.80
C PHE A 75 3.94 -15.43 2.86
N GLU A 76 4.15 -16.61 3.43
CA GLU A 76 4.51 -17.81 2.67
C GLU A 76 3.29 -18.44 1.99
N VAL A 77 3.46 -18.83 0.73
CA VAL A 77 2.47 -19.54 -0.09
C VAL A 77 3.16 -20.73 -0.74
N GLU A 78 2.50 -21.88 -0.78
CA GLU A 78 3.04 -23.06 -1.49
C GLU A 78 3.30 -22.73 -2.98
N THR A 79 4.27 -23.38 -3.60
CA THR A 79 4.54 -23.17 -5.03
C THR A 79 3.43 -23.75 -5.90
N GLY A 80 3.19 -23.12 -7.05
CA GLY A 80 2.15 -23.55 -7.99
C GLY A 80 1.49 -22.40 -8.74
N THR A 81 0.49 -22.74 -9.54
CA THR A 81 -0.34 -21.76 -10.25
C THR A 81 -1.63 -21.53 -9.46
N TYR A 82 -1.92 -20.27 -9.20
CA TYR A 82 -3.10 -19.81 -8.48
C TYR A 82 -3.96 -18.95 -9.40
N ASP A 83 -5.27 -19.24 -9.43
CA ASP A 83 -6.26 -18.35 -10.03
C ASP A 83 -6.58 -17.24 -9.04
N ILE A 84 -6.07 -16.04 -9.29
CA ILE A 84 -6.23 -14.88 -8.42
C ILE A 84 -7.46 -14.09 -8.87
N GLY A 85 -8.44 -14.00 -7.97
CA GLY A 85 -9.63 -13.16 -8.16
C GLY A 85 -9.54 -11.87 -7.34
N VAL A 86 -10.00 -10.77 -7.92
CA VAL A 86 -10.19 -9.49 -7.23
C VAL A 86 -11.64 -9.05 -7.38
N THR A 87 -12.31 -8.94 -6.25
CA THR A 87 -13.73 -8.57 -6.18
C THR A 87 -13.88 -7.22 -5.49
N ALA A 88 -14.42 -6.24 -6.21
CA ALA A 88 -14.73 -4.91 -5.69
C ALA A 88 -15.99 -4.93 -4.82
N ILE A 89 -15.88 -4.36 -3.62
CA ILE A 89 -16.97 -4.20 -2.66
C ILE A 89 -17.76 -2.95 -3.02
N LEU A 90 -19.02 -3.13 -3.39
CA LEU A 90 -19.91 -2.05 -3.81
C LEU A 90 -21.06 -1.88 -2.81
N PRO A 91 -21.74 -0.71 -2.76
CA PRO A 91 -22.92 -0.51 -1.91
C PRO A 91 -24.10 -1.46 -2.20
N GLY A 92 -24.04 -2.22 -3.30
CA GLY A 92 -25.03 -3.21 -3.71
C GLY A 92 -24.41 -4.60 -3.79
N ASP A 93 -24.37 -5.16 -4.99
CA ASP A 93 -23.71 -6.43 -5.25
C ASP A 93 -22.23 -6.20 -5.57
N ASP A 94 -21.37 -7.01 -4.98
CA ASP A 94 -19.95 -7.04 -5.30
C ASP A 94 -19.73 -7.41 -6.77
N ALA A 95 -18.64 -6.90 -7.34
CA ALA A 95 -18.28 -7.12 -8.74
C ALA A 95 -16.87 -7.70 -8.85
N GLU A 96 -16.72 -8.83 -9.53
CA GLU A 96 -15.40 -9.31 -9.95
C GLU A 96 -14.84 -8.34 -11.00
N VAL A 97 -13.69 -7.74 -10.68
CA VAL A 97 -13.04 -6.72 -11.52
C VAL A 97 -11.78 -7.25 -12.21
N LEU A 98 -11.21 -8.35 -11.69
CA LEU A 98 -10.03 -8.99 -12.26
C LEU A 98 -10.04 -10.47 -11.90
N GLN A 99 -9.67 -11.31 -12.86
CA GLN A 99 -9.34 -12.71 -12.67
C GLN A 99 -8.11 -13.02 -13.53
N ALA A 100 -7.05 -13.53 -12.91
CA ALA A 100 -5.79 -13.83 -13.59
C ALA A 100 -4.97 -14.90 -12.88
N ASP A 101 -4.25 -15.72 -13.66
CA ASP A 101 -3.34 -16.72 -13.13
C ASP A 101 -2.00 -16.10 -12.70
N VAL A 102 -1.49 -16.54 -11.55
CA VAL A 102 -0.11 -16.26 -11.09
C VAL A 102 0.59 -17.57 -10.78
N THR A 103 1.79 -17.76 -11.32
CA THR A 103 2.66 -18.90 -11.00
C THR A 103 3.74 -18.49 -10.01
N LEU A 104 3.77 -19.18 -8.88
CA LEU A 104 4.71 -18.99 -7.78
C LEU A 104 5.75 -20.11 -7.78
N GLU A 105 7.02 -19.74 -7.85
CA GLU A 105 8.17 -20.64 -7.82
C GLU A 105 8.90 -20.53 -6.47
N ALA A 106 9.62 -21.59 -6.11
CA ALA A 106 10.35 -21.67 -4.84
C ALA A 106 11.43 -20.58 -4.73
N ASP A 107 11.81 -20.24 -3.49
CA ASP A 107 12.92 -19.35 -3.17
C ASP A 107 12.83 -17.96 -3.84
N THR A 108 11.62 -17.53 -4.20
CA THR A 108 11.35 -16.28 -4.91
C THR A 108 10.41 -15.40 -4.09
N ASN A 109 10.76 -14.12 -3.99
CA ASN A 109 9.91 -13.08 -3.44
C ASN A 109 9.01 -12.54 -4.56
N TYR A 110 7.71 -12.45 -4.29
CA TYR A 110 6.70 -11.89 -5.20
C TYR A 110 6.00 -10.71 -4.55
N ASP A 111 6.13 -9.54 -5.17
CA ASP A 111 5.31 -8.37 -4.89
C ASP A 111 4.25 -8.28 -6.00
N VAL A 112 3.03 -8.74 -5.69
CA VAL A 112 1.93 -8.84 -6.65
C VAL A 112 1.04 -7.62 -6.51
N PHE A 113 1.09 -6.73 -7.50
CA PHE A 113 0.26 -5.54 -7.56
C PHE A 113 -1.00 -5.79 -8.39
N ALA A 114 -2.14 -5.25 -7.97
CA ALA A 114 -3.25 -4.95 -8.87
C ALA A 114 -3.10 -3.52 -9.39
N VAL A 115 -2.79 -3.35 -10.68
CA VAL A 115 -2.51 -2.06 -11.34
C VAL A 115 -3.43 -1.83 -12.53
N GLY A 116 -3.53 -0.59 -13.00
CA GLY A 116 -4.35 -0.22 -14.16
C GLY A 116 -5.55 0.63 -13.74
N SER A 117 -6.66 0.48 -14.44
CA SER A 117 -7.93 1.15 -14.16
C SER A 117 -9.10 0.22 -14.49
N VAL A 118 -10.09 0.20 -13.59
CA VAL A 118 -11.39 -0.45 -13.82
C VAL A 118 -12.17 0.29 -14.91
N ALA A 119 -12.19 1.62 -14.87
CA ALA A 119 -12.93 2.45 -15.83
C ALA A 119 -12.41 2.31 -17.26
N ASP A 120 -11.10 2.12 -17.44
CA ASP A 120 -10.44 1.98 -18.75
C ASP A 120 -10.30 0.52 -19.22
N ASP A 121 -10.84 -0.46 -18.49
CA ASP A 121 -10.73 -1.90 -18.78
C ASP A 121 -9.26 -2.36 -18.97
N SER A 122 -8.38 -1.85 -18.10
CA SER A 122 -6.93 -2.08 -18.13
C SER A 122 -6.37 -2.71 -16.86
N LEU A 123 -7.24 -3.09 -15.93
CA LEU A 123 -6.86 -3.70 -14.66
C LEU A 123 -6.12 -5.03 -14.91
N MET A 124 -4.97 -5.22 -14.27
CA MET A 124 -4.15 -6.42 -14.41
C MET A 124 -3.33 -6.70 -13.14
N LEU A 125 -2.85 -7.94 -13.02
CA LEU A 125 -1.82 -8.27 -12.04
C LEU A 125 -0.44 -7.95 -12.60
N LEU A 126 0.40 -7.36 -11.76
CA LEU A 126 1.82 -7.12 -12.02
C LEU A 126 2.63 -7.83 -10.92
N PRO A 127 3.10 -9.06 -11.18
CA PRO A 127 4.04 -9.75 -10.31
C PRO A 127 5.45 -9.17 -10.50
N VAL A 128 5.96 -8.50 -9.48
CA VAL A 128 7.36 -8.07 -9.41
C VAL A 128 8.13 -9.09 -8.59
N THR A 129 9.20 -9.63 -9.16
CA THR A 129 9.98 -10.69 -8.51
C THR A 129 11.30 -10.16 -7.99
N SER A 130 11.78 -10.79 -6.93
CA SER A 130 13.14 -10.61 -6.44
C SER A 130 13.65 -11.89 -5.79
N THR A 131 14.97 -12.01 -5.68
CA THR A 131 15.60 -13.10 -4.93
C THR A 131 16.00 -12.59 -3.56
N GLU A 132 15.80 -13.42 -2.54
CA GLU A 132 16.21 -13.05 -1.18
C GLU A 132 17.73 -12.89 -1.14
N THR A 133 18.17 -11.68 -0.84
CA THR A 133 19.59 -11.34 -0.75
C THR A 133 19.82 -10.59 0.55
N PRO A 134 20.86 -10.94 1.32
CA PRO A 134 21.13 -10.22 2.56
C PRO A 134 21.56 -8.79 2.23
N VAL A 135 20.99 -7.84 2.98
CA VAL A 135 21.42 -6.44 2.94
C VAL A 135 22.84 -6.36 3.50
N THR A 136 23.77 -5.78 2.74
CA THR A 136 25.16 -5.62 3.20
C THR A 136 25.21 -4.59 4.32
N ALA A 137 25.97 -4.87 5.38
CA ALA A 137 26.12 -3.93 6.50
C ALA A 137 26.58 -2.53 6.02
N GLY A 138 25.92 -1.49 6.49
CA GLY A 138 26.11 -0.10 6.09
C GLY A 138 25.25 0.34 4.89
N ASN A 139 24.46 -0.56 4.32
CA ASN A 139 23.59 -0.28 3.18
C ASN A 139 22.12 -0.51 3.53
N ALA A 140 21.26 0.03 2.67
CA ALA A 140 19.88 -0.37 2.50
C ALA A 140 19.69 -0.96 1.11
N GLN A 141 18.62 -1.73 0.94
CA GLN A 141 18.20 -2.34 -0.30
C GLN A 141 16.86 -1.77 -0.72
N VAL A 142 16.71 -1.47 -2.01
CA VAL A 142 15.52 -0.86 -2.57
C VAL A 142 15.16 -1.51 -3.90
N GLN A 143 13.88 -1.84 -4.09
CA GLN A 143 13.28 -2.14 -5.38
C GLN A 143 12.29 -1.02 -5.75
N ILE A 144 12.44 -0.45 -6.94
CA ILE A 144 11.57 0.63 -7.42
C ILE A 144 10.60 0.07 -8.44
N VAL A 145 9.32 0.42 -8.32
CA VAL A 145 8.27 0.00 -9.26
C VAL A 145 7.48 1.22 -9.72
N HIS A 146 7.23 1.32 -11.02
CA HIS A 146 6.30 2.31 -11.56
C HIS A 146 4.91 1.68 -11.76
N ALA A 147 4.07 1.79 -10.73
CA ALA A 147 2.71 1.23 -10.68
C ALA A 147 1.59 2.26 -10.96
N ALA A 148 1.93 3.50 -11.31
CA ALA A 148 0.99 4.59 -11.58
C ALA A 148 0.53 4.57 -13.04
N SER A 149 -0.66 4.01 -13.29
CA SER A 149 -1.27 3.89 -14.63
C SER A 149 -1.61 5.22 -15.29
N ALA A 150 -1.84 6.28 -14.50
CA ALA A 150 -2.19 7.61 -15.01
C ALA A 150 -0.97 8.51 -15.29
N ALA A 151 0.22 8.10 -14.87
CA ALA A 151 1.45 8.85 -15.12
C ALA A 151 2.16 8.35 -16.41
N PRO A 152 2.81 9.25 -17.17
CA PRO A 152 3.60 8.86 -18.34
C PRO A 152 4.89 8.15 -17.90
N THR A 153 5.72 7.73 -18.86
CA THR A 153 7.11 7.34 -18.58
C THR A 153 7.82 8.42 -17.75
N VAL A 154 8.48 8.00 -16.68
CA VAL A 154 9.13 8.90 -15.73
C VAL A 154 10.62 8.63 -15.59
N ASP A 155 11.36 9.67 -15.25
CA ASP A 155 12.73 9.62 -14.77
C ASP A 155 12.71 9.74 -13.23
N ILE A 156 13.25 8.73 -12.54
CA ILE A 156 13.30 8.66 -11.08
C ILE A 156 14.73 8.93 -10.61
N TYR A 157 14.89 9.96 -9.80
CA TYR A 157 16.18 10.40 -9.26
C TYR A 157 16.25 10.13 -7.76
N VAL A 158 17.32 9.46 -7.33
CA VAL A 158 17.64 9.25 -5.92
C VAL A 158 18.99 9.89 -5.65
N THR A 159 18.96 10.96 -4.85
CA THR A 159 20.10 11.90 -4.75
C THR A 159 20.32 12.33 -3.31
N ALA A 160 21.48 12.94 -3.01
CA ALA A 160 21.67 13.62 -1.74
C ALA A 160 20.68 14.80 -1.59
N PRO A 161 20.26 15.17 -0.37
CA PRO A 161 19.16 16.13 -0.15
C PRO A 161 19.31 17.48 -0.84
N ASP A 162 20.55 18.01 -0.86
CA ASP A 162 20.90 19.31 -1.42
C ASP A 162 21.43 19.24 -2.87
N ALA A 163 21.43 18.06 -3.49
CA ALA A 163 21.95 17.89 -4.84
C ALA A 163 21.04 18.58 -5.88
N ALA A 164 21.64 19.35 -6.78
CA ALA A 164 20.93 19.99 -7.87
C ALA A 164 20.62 18.96 -8.97
N LEU A 165 19.35 18.83 -9.34
CA LEU A 165 18.90 17.82 -10.31
C LEU A 165 19.58 17.95 -11.68
N ALA A 166 19.92 19.18 -12.08
CA ALA A 166 20.53 19.48 -13.39
C ALA A 166 21.90 18.82 -13.60
N ASP A 167 22.58 18.44 -12.52
CA ASP A 167 23.89 17.78 -12.56
C ASP A 167 23.80 16.25 -12.40
N GLU A 168 22.59 15.73 -12.15
CA GLU A 168 22.34 14.33 -11.83
C GLU A 168 21.75 13.57 -13.02
N GLN A 169 21.87 12.25 -13.00
CA GLN A 169 21.20 11.36 -13.94
C GLN A 169 20.09 10.60 -13.21
N PRO A 170 19.00 10.23 -13.91
CA PRO A 170 17.99 9.38 -13.30
C PRO A 170 18.64 8.07 -12.89
N LEU A 171 18.25 7.56 -11.72
CA LEU A 171 18.59 6.21 -11.29
C LEU A 171 17.94 5.19 -12.23
N VAL A 172 16.69 5.46 -12.63
CA VAL A 172 15.94 4.65 -13.58
C VAL A 172 14.98 5.54 -14.38
N THR A 173 14.89 5.28 -15.68
CA THR A 173 13.75 5.72 -16.50
C THR A 173 12.79 4.53 -16.58
N ALA A 174 11.56 4.71 -16.14
CA ALA A 174 10.57 3.64 -16.02
C ALA A 174 9.30 3.99 -16.80
N GLU A 175 8.81 3.04 -17.60
CA GLU A 175 7.45 3.05 -18.13
C GLU A 175 6.48 2.46 -17.09
N PHE A 176 5.18 2.66 -17.28
CA PHE A 176 4.18 2.00 -16.45
C PHE A 176 4.41 0.47 -16.49
N THR A 177 4.39 -0.16 -15.31
CA THR A 177 4.71 -1.58 -15.03
C THR A 177 6.19 -1.94 -14.95
N ASP A 178 7.12 -1.02 -15.24
CA ASP A 178 8.54 -1.29 -15.05
C ASP A 178 8.92 -1.39 -13.57
N ALA A 179 9.84 -2.30 -13.28
CA ALA A 179 10.46 -2.48 -11.98
C ALA A 179 11.97 -2.62 -12.12
N THR A 180 12.72 -2.12 -11.13
CA THR A 180 14.16 -2.36 -11.06
C THR A 180 14.44 -3.75 -10.47
N ASP A 181 15.66 -4.25 -10.69
CA ASP A 181 16.24 -5.23 -9.78
C ASP A 181 16.43 -4.60 -8.39
N LEU A 182 16.76 -5.42 -7.39
CA LEU A 182 17.15 -4.92 -6.07
C LEU A 182 18.46 -4.13 -6.15
N VAL A 183 18.43 -2.88 -5.70
CA VAL A 183 19.59 -1.99 -5.66
C VAL A 183 20.01 -1.77 -4.21
N GLN A 184 21.27 -2.02 -3.88
CA GLN A 184 21.83 -1.64 -2.58
C GLN A 184 22.50 -0.27 -2.64
N VAL A 185 22.15 0.60 -1.71
CA VAL A 185 22.71 1.96 -1.56
C VAL A 185 23.19 2.17 -0.13
N PRO A 186 24.20 3.02 0.13
CA PRO A 186 24.61 3.36 1.48
C PRO A 186 23.44 3.89 2.32
N ALA A 187 23.37 3.51 3.59
CA ALA A 187 22.41 4.11 4.51
C ALA A 187 22.70 5.61 4.70
N GLY A 188 21.66 6.44 4.77
CA GLY A 188 21.80 7.89 4.86
C GLY A 188 20.56 8.67 4.47
N GLU A 189 20.72 9.97 4.34
CA GLU A 189 19.65 10.89 3.91
C GLU A 189 19.63 11.01 2.39
N TYR A 190 18.44 10.90 1.81
CA TYR A 190 18.20 10.99 0.38
C TYR A 190 17.04 11.92 0.08
N ARG A 191 16.92 12.29 -1.19
CA ARG A 191 15.76 12.96 -1.76
C ARG A 191 15.39 12.26 -3.06
N ILE A 192 14.14 11.82 -3.14
CA ILE A 192 13.56 11.15 -4.29
C ILE A 192 12.80 12.21 -5.09
N ARG A 193 13.15 12.36 -6.37
CA ARG A 193 12.49 13.28 -7.29
C ARG A 193 12.08 12.54 -8.55
N ILE A 194 10.89 12.85 -9.05
CA ILE A 194 10.36 12.25 -10.28
C ILE A 194 10.05 13.36 -11.26
N THR A 195 10.48 13.17 -12.51
CA THR A 195 10.15 14.04 -13.65
C THR A 195 9.52 13.20 -14.77
N PRO A 196 8.74 13.78 -15.68
CA PRO A 196 8.43 13.13 -16.94
C PRO A 196 9.72 12.83 -17.71
N ALA A 197 9.79 11.70 -18.39
CA ALA A 197 11.01 11.26 -19.07
C ALA A 197 11.55 12.32 -20.05
N GLY A 198 12.83 12.65 -19.92
CA GLY A 198 13.50 13.68 -20.72
C GLY A 198 13.17 15.13 -20.34
N SER A 199 12.41 15.34 -19.25
CA SER A 199 12.17 16.66 -18.65
C SER A 199 12.93 16.82 -17.33
N MET A 200 13.17 18.07 -16.94
CA MET A 200 13.71 18.44 -15.62
C MET A 200 12.64 19.06 -14.70
N ASP A 201 11.39 19.09 -15.17
CA ASP A 201 10.26 19.58 -14.39
C ASP A 201 9.89 18.53 -13.34
N VAL A 202 10.22 18.82 -12.07
CA VAL A 202 9.92 17.95 -10.93
C VAL A 202 8.42 17.96 -10.67
N VAL A 203 7.80 16.79 -10.79
CA VAL A 203 6.37 16.57 -10.54
C VAL A 203 6.11 15.82 -9.23
N PHE A 204 7.14 15.22 -8.64
CA PHE A 204 7.10 14.67 -7.29
C PHE A 204 8.46 14.89 -6.62
N ASP A 205 8.42 15.28 -5.35
CA ASP A 205 9.56 15.48 -4.48
C ASP A 205 9.26 14.96 -3.09
N SER A 206 10.00 13.95 -2.63
CA SER A 206 9.80 13.39 -1.28
C SER A 206 10.20 14.34 -0.14
N GLY A 207 10.91 15.43 -0.44
CA GLY A 207 11.74 16.09 0.55
C GLY A 207 12.88 15.17 1.01
N THR A 208 13.45 15.45 2.18
CA THR A 208 14.51 14.62 2.76
C THR A 208 13.92 13.39 3.43
N VAL A 209 14.37 12.21 3.03
CA VAL A 209 13.99 10.92 3.59
C VAL A 209 15.22 10.17 4.11
N ALA A 210 15.08 9.59 5.29
CA ALA A 210 16.12 8.79 5.92
C ALA A 210 16.00 7.33 5.48
N LEU A 211 17.10 6.76 4.99
CA LEU A 211 17.21 5.36 4.63
C LEU A 211 18.11 4.65 5.64
N ALA A 212 17.49 3.81 6.47
CA ALA A 212 18.16 3.15 7.59
C ALA A 212 19.09 2.00 7.15
N ASP A 213 20.15 1.76 7.92
CA ASP A 213 21.03 0.60 7.72
C ASP A 213 20.25 -0.72 7.90
N GLY A 214 20.40 -1.63 6.93
CA GLY A 214 19.68 -2.89 6.89
C GLY A 214 18.23 -2.81 6.39
N ALA A 215 17.75 -1.63 5.96
CA ALA A 215 16.40 -1.52 5.39
C ALA A 215 16.30 -2.30 4.07
N ASP A 216 15.18 -3.00 3.86
CA ASP A 216 14.82 -3.66 2.59
C ASP A 216 13.45 -3.15 2.17
N LEU A 217 13.41 -2.30 1.15
CA LEU A 217 12.25 -1.49 0.81
C LEU A 217 11.78 -1.76 -0.62
N LEU A 218 10.48 -1.92 -0.77
CA LEU A 218 9.80 -1.72 -2.05
C LEU A 218 9.27 -0.29 -2.09
N VAL A 219 9.60 0.45 -3.14
CA VAL A 219 9.15 1.83 -3.38
C VAL A 219 8.37 1.85 -4.68
N ALA A 220 7.05 1.90 -4.59
CA ALA A 220 6.17 1.92 -5.75
C ALA A 220 5.58 3.31 -5.97
N ALA A 221 5.78 3.89 -7.16
CA ALA A 221 5.01 5.07 -7.59
C ALA A 221 3.61 4.63 -8.01
N THR A 222 2.57 5.15 -7.34
CA THR A 222 1.15 4.85 -7.58
C THR A 222 0.41 6.14 -7.92
N ASN A 223 -0.78 6.07 -8.53
CA ASN A 223 -1.54 7.27 -8.89
C ASN A 223 -1.82 8.16 -7.66
N ASN A 224 -1.63 9.47 -7.76
CA ASN A 224 -2.08 10.36 -6.70
C ASN A 224 -3.61 10.50 -6.75
N THR A 225 -4.28 10.21 -5.64
CA THR A 225 -5.71 10.44 -5.43
C THR A 225 -5.99 11.46 -4.32
N GLY A 226 -4.94 11.94 -3.66
CA GLY A 226 -5.01 12.99 -2.67
C GLY A 226 -4.93 14.39 -3.28
N SER A 227 -4.85 15.38 -2.41
CA SER A 227 -4.61 16.78 -2.78
C SER A 227 -3.23 17.01 -3.40
N GLY A 228 -3.04 18.21 -3.95
CA GLY A 228 -1.79 18.64 -4.59
C GLY A 228 -1.67 18.23 -6.05
N ASP A 229 -0.66 18.78 -6.73
CA ASP A 229 -0.50 18.67 -8.19
C ASP A 229 0.31 17.45 -8.63
N SER A 230 0.92 16.72 -7.68
CA SER A 230 1.76 15.58 -8.04
C SER A 230 0.92 14.48 -8.69
N PRO A 231 1.32 13.91 -9.84
CA PRO A 231 0.57 12.83 -10.48
C PRO A 231 0.72 11.49 -9.74
N VAL A 232 1.69 11.38 -8.83
CA VAL A 232 2.02 10.14 -8.13
C VAL A 232 2.14 10.34 -6.63
N THR A 233 1.93 9.25 -5.89
CA THR A 233 2.32 9.11 -4.49
C THR A 233 3.20 7.87 -4.37
N LEU A 234 4.22 7.90 -3.51
CA LEU A 234 5.05 6.73 -3.28
C LEU A 234 4.46 5.86 -2.18
N LEU A 235 4.27 4.57 -2.47
CA LEU A 235 3.99 3.55 -1.47
C LEU A 235 5.31 2.86 -1.11
N VAL A 236 5.73 3.00 0.15
CA VAL A 236 6.98 2.43 0.65
C VAL A 236 6.64 1.28 1.58
N ALA A 237 7.09 0.07 1.26
CA ALA A 237 6.78 -1.14 2.00
C ALA A 237 8.06 -1.87 2.46
N ASP A 238 8.13 -2.18 3.76
CA ASP A 238 9.32 -2.78 4.43
C ASP A 238 9.23 -4.31 4.62
N GLY A 239 8.14 -4.91 4.14
CA GLY A 239 7.87 -6.34 4.26
C GLY A 239 6.95 -6.70 5.43
N GLU A 240 6.75 -5.79 6.38
CA GLU A 240 5.75 -5.93 7.45
C GLU A 240 4.53 -5.05 7.21
N SER A 241 4.78 -3.83 6.73
CA SER A 241 3.76 -2.81 6.50
C SER A 241 4.12 -1.94 5.29
N ALA A 242 3.22 -1.02 4.95
CA ALA A 242 3.50 0.02 3.98
C ALA A 242 2.98 1.39 4.45
N VAL A 243 3.69 2.42 4.02
CA VAL A 243 3.37 3.82 4.30
C VAL A 243 3.35 4.62 3.01
N LYS A 244 2.48 5.62 2.97
CA LYS A 244 2.43 6.58 1.87
C LYS A 244 3.41 7.72 2.13
N LEU A 245 4.18 8.04 1.12
CA LEU A 245 5.09 9.18 1.09
C LEU A 245 4.57 10.16 0.03
N TRP A 246 4.05 11.27 0.54
CA TRP A 246 3.49 12.37 -0.24
C TRP A 246 4.58 13.27 -0.82
N ASP A 247 4.22 14.04 -1.85
CA ASP A 247 5.06 15.15 -2.31
C ASP A 247 5.21 16.18 -1.17
N ALA A 248 6.39 16.76 -1.01
CA ALA A 248 6.72 17.69 0.06
C ALA A 248 5.86 18.96 0.07
N ASN A 249 5.24 19.31 -1.06
CA ASN A 249 4.33 20.45 -1.20
C ASN A 249 2.86 20.03 -1.16
N THR A 250 2.55 18.77 -0.87
CA THR A 250 1.18 18.28 -0.73
C THR A 250 0.46 19.04 0.38
N THR A 251 -0.67 19.64 0.03
CA THR A 251 -1.53 20.40 0.95
C THR A 251 -2.58 19.50 1.58
N ALA A 252 -3.45 20.06 2.41
CA ALA A 252 -4.79 19.51 2.64
C ALA A 252 -5.80 20.38 1.87
N ASP A 253 -6.92 19.82 1.47
CA ASP A 253 -7.97 20.58 0.78
C ASP A 253 -9.21 20.72 1.65
N ILE A 254 -9.78 21.91 1.72
CA ILE A 254 -11.01 22.18 2.47
C ILE A 254 -12.09 22.72 1.54
N ARG A 255 -13.32 22.27 1.74
CA ARG A 255 -14.52 22.83 1.13
C ARG A 255 -15.51 23.15 2.23
N VAL A 256 -16.07 24.36 2.19
CA VAL A 256 -17.09 24.76 3.17
C VAL A 256 -18.43 24.90 2.49
N VAL A 257 -19.46 24.38 3.15
CA VAL A 257 -20.85 24.43 2.72
C VAL A 257 -21.64 25.30 3.68
N HIS A 258 -22.20 26.40 3.20
CA HIS A 258 -23.11 27.19 4.02
C HIS A 258 -24.52 26.59 3.99
N GLY A 259 -24.84 25.76 4.98
CA GLY A 259 -26.11 25.04 5.09
C GLY A 259 -27.24 25.75 5.86
N ILE A 260 -27.05 26.98 6.33
CA ILE A 260 -27.98 27.66 7.25
C ILE A 260 -28.76 28.76 6.51
N SER A 261 -30.05 28.52 6.24
CA SER A 261 -30.88 29.40 5.40
C SER A 261 -31.26 30.75 6.03
N ASP A 262 -31.18 30.85 7.36
CA ASP A 262 -31.56 32.01 8.15
C ASP A 262 -30.35 32.81 8.68
N ALA A 263 -29.13 32.40 8.32
CA ALA A 263 -27.91 33.14 8.60
C ALA A 263 -27.56 34.09 7.44
N PRO A 264 -26.90 35.23 7.73
CA PRO A 264 -26.28 36.05 6.69
C PRO A 264 -25.09 35.31 6.05
N ALA A 265 -24.45 35.93 5.06
CA ALA A 265 -23.16 35.43 4.58
C ALA A 265 -22.15 35.35 5.74
N VAL A 266 -21.28 34.35 5.68
CA VAL A 266 -20.31 34.04 6.74
C VAL A 266 -18.89 34.07 6.22
N ASP A 267 -17.98 34.51 7.09
CA ASP A 267 -16.54 34.32 6.92
C ASP A 267 -16.09 33.09 7.69
N VAL A 268 -15.09 32.40 7.16
CA VAL A 268 -14.41 31.29 7.82
C VAL A 268 -12.99 31.72 8.12
N ILE A 269 -12.64 31.77 9.40
CA ILE A 269 -11.36 32.29 9.87
C ILE A 269 -10.62 31.17 10.61
N ALA A 270 -9.37 30.94 10.23
CA ALA A 270 -8.46 30.02 10.90
C ALA A 270 -7.57 30.76 11.90
N ASN A 271 -7.43 30.18 13.09
CA ASN A 271 -6.54 30.61 14.17
C ASN A 271 -6.71 32.11 14.52
N ASN A 272 -7.96 32.59 14.46
CA ASN A 272 -8.38 33.98 14.65
C ASN A 272 -7.62 35.05 13.80
N GLU A 273 -6.90 34.64 12.74
CA GLU A 273 -6.05 35.54 11.95
C GLU A 273 -6.24 35.37 10.44
N LEU A 274 -6.34 34.13 9.96
CA LEU A 274 -6.36 33.81 8.54
C LEU A 274 -7.80 33.67 8.04
N VAL A 275 -8.30 34.65 7.30
CA VAL A 275 -9.57 34.49 6.57
C VAL A 275 -9.35 33.48 5.44
N LEU A 276 -9.95 32.30 5.57
CA LEU A 276 -9.91 31.24 4.57
C LEU A 276 -10.97 31.46 3.49
N ILE A 277 -12.16 31.90 3.91
CA ILE A 277 -13.31 32.13 3.03
C ILE A 277 -14.00 33.42 3.47
N ASP A 278 -14.31 34.25 2.49
CA ASP A 278 -14.93 35.57 2.65
C ASP A 278 -16.35 35.54 2.09
N ALA A 279 -17.32 36.00 2.88
CA ALA A 279 -18.71 36.20 2.47
C ALA A 279 -19.40 34.98 1.79
N LEU A 280 -19.23 33.77 2.33
CA LEU A 280 -19.93 32.58 1.82
C LEU A 280 -21.42 32.69 2.13
N ALA A 281 -22.25 32.78 1.09
CA ALA A 281 -23.71 32.91 1.22
C ALA A 281 -24.42 31.55 1.16
N PHE A 282 -25.52 31.39 1.90
CA PHE A 282 -26.39 30.22 1.75
C PHE A 282 -27.05 30.19 0.37
N PRO A 283 -27.24 29.02 -0.28
CA PRO A 283 -26.83 27.66 0.10
C PRO A 283 -25.53 27.21 -0.59
N MET A 284 -24.58 28.12 -0.78
CA MET A 284 -23.40 27.86 -1.61
C MET A 284 -22.40 26.97 -0.88
N ALA A 285 -21.67 26.20 -1.69
CA ALA A 285 -20.43 25.56 -1.30
C ALA A 285 -19.28 26.24 -2.03
N THR A 286 -18.11 26.31 -1.40
CA THR A 286 -16.88 26.70 -2.10
C THR A 286 -16.41 25.57 -3.03
N ASP A 287 -15.49 25.89 -3.93
CA ASP A 287 -14.58 24.86 -4.45
C ASP A 287 -13.63 24.40 -3.33
N TYR A 288 -12.84 23.37 -3.59
CA TYR A 288 -11.76 23.00 -2.68
C TYR A 288 -10.69 24.09 -2.65
N LEU A 289 -10.32 24.51 -1.44
CA LEU A 289 -9.24 25.42 -1.14
C LEU A 289 -8.09 24.64 -0.52
N SER A 290 -6.91 24.73 -1.12
CA SER A 290 -5.70 24.10 -0.58
C SER A 290 -5.11 24.94 0.55
N VAL A 291 -4.84 24.28 1.68
CA VAL A 291 -4.25 24.86 2.90
C VAL A 291 -3.12 23.98 3.41
N LEU A 292 -2.25 24.53 4.27
CA LEU A 292 -1.20 23.73 4.88
C LEU A 292 -1.80 22.65 5.80
N PRO A 293 -1.31 21.41 5.77
CA PRO A 293 -1.70 20.39 6.75
C PRO A 293 -1.27 20.82 8.15
N ALA A 294 -2.24 20.98 9.05
CA ALA A 294 -2.02 21.41 10.44
C ALA A 294 -3.30 21.23 11.28
N ASP A 295 -3.17 21.45 12.57
CA ASP A 295 -4.32 21.72 13.45
C ASP A 295 -4.73 23.18 13.33
N TYR A 296 -6.03 23.40 13.10
CA TYR A 296 -6.65 24.72 13.01
C TYR A 296 -7.74 24.88 14.06
N LEU A 297 -7.88 26.08 14.58
CA LEU A 297 -9.08 26.54 15.28
C LEU A 297 -9.90 27.37 14.30
N ILE A 298 -11.09 26.88 13.95
CA ILE A 298 -11.95 27.50 12.96
C ILE A 298 -13.05 28.30 13.64
N ASP A 299 -13.13 29.58 13.28
CA ASP A 299 -14.25 30.46 13.57
C ASP A 299 -15.14 30.61 12.33
N VAL A 300 -16.44 30.64 12.56
CA VAL A 300 -17.42 31.05 11.55
C VAL A 300 -18.16 32.25 12.07
N VAL A 301 -18.01 33.38 11.40
CA VAL A 301 -18.53 34.67 11.83
C VAL A 301 -19.41 35.30 10.76
N ALA A 302 -20.30 36.22 11.12
CA ALA A 302 -21.08 36.95 10.13
C ALA A 302 -20.19 37.95 9.36
N ASP A 303 -20.22 37.89 8.03
CA ASP A 303 -19.42 38.76 7.12
C ASP A 303 -19.64 40.26 7.40
N ALA A 304 -20.88 40.65 7.72
CA ALA A 304 -21.20 42.05 7.99
C ALA A 304 -20.70 42.56 9.36
N ASP A 305 -20.43 41.66 10.30
CA ASP A 305 -19.98 41.97 11.67
C ASP A 305 -19.33 40.74 12.31
N ASN A 306 -18.01 40.65 12.24
CA ASN A 306 -17.23 39.52 12.73
C ASN A 306 -17.29 39.36 14.27
N SER A 307 -17.95 40.28 15.01
CA SER A 307 -18.26 40.07 16.43
C SER A 307 -19.43 39.09 16.65
N ILE A 308 -20.20 38.80 15.60
CA ILE A 308 -21.25 37.78 15.62
C ILE A 308 -20.62 36.44 15.23
N VAL A 309 -20.30 35.64 16.24
CA VAL A 309 -19.64 34.34 16.09
C VAL A 309 -20.69 33.22 16.16
N ALA A 310 -20.75 32.39 15.12
CA ALA A 310 -21.62 31.22 15.03
C ALA A 310 -20.90 29.94 15.48
N ILE A 311 -19.63 29.80 15.11
CA ILE A 311 -18.71 28.75 15.55
C ILE A 311 -17.46 29.45 16.05
N ASP A 312 -16.97 29.03 17.22
CA ASP A 312 -15.86 29.64 17.94
C ASP A 312 -14.83 28.55 18.29
N ASP A 313 -13.61 28.71 17.81
CA ASP A 313 -12.47 27.81 18.04
C ASP A 313 -12.78 26.31 17.82
N ALA A 314 -13.47 25.97 16.72
CA ALA A 314 -13.68 24.57 16.36
C ALA A 314 -12.35 23.93 15.92
N ALA A 315 -11.86 22.99 16.73
CA ALA A 315 -10.63 22.27 16.42
C ALA A 315 -10.82 21.32 15.23
N VAL A 316 -9.99 21.50 14.20
CA VAL A 316 -9.95 20.67 13.00
C VAL A 316 -8.50 20.29 12.71
N THR A 317 -8.23 18.99 12.62
CA THR A 317 -6.94 18.47 12.16
C THR A 317 -7.02 18.18 10.68
N LEU A 318 -6.17 18.84 9.89
CA LEU A 318 -6.07 18.63 8.45
C LEU A 318 -4.78 17.87 8.14
N GLU A 319 -4.95 16.67 7.58
CA GLU A 319 -3.85 15.78 7.23
C GLU A 319 -3.40 15.98 5.78
N THR A 320 -2.11 15.74 5.53
CA THR A 320 -1.51 15.84 4.19
C THR A 320 -2.18 14.89 3.22
N GLY A 321 -2.53 15.39 2.03
CA GLY A 321 -3.15 14.58 0.98
C GLY A 321 -4.67 14.46 1.11
N MET A 322 -5.26 14.99 2.19
CA MET A 322 -6.66 14.76 2.51
C MET A 322 -7.55 15.93 2.12
N SER A 323 -8.77 15.62 1.67
CA SER A 323 -9.81 16.60 1.35
C SER A 323 -10.97 16.51 2.34
N TYR A 324 -11.41 17.65 2.84
CA TYR A 324 -12.47 17.76 3.86
C TYR A 324 -13.63 18.61 3.33
N THR A 325 -14.87 18.20 3.63
CA THR A 325 -16.05 19.03 3.42
C THR A 325 -16.77 19.22 4.74
N ALA A 326 -17.01 20.47 5.12
CA ALA A 326 -17.69 20.84 6.36
C ALA A 326 -18.83 21.83 6.12
#